data_AF-A0A2T3JVX2-F1
#
_entry.id   AF-A0A2T3JVX2-F1
#
_cell.length_a   1.000
_cell.length_b   1.000
_cell.length_c   1.000
_cell.angle_alpha   90.00
_cell.angle_beta   90.00
_cell.angle_gamma   90.00
#
_symmetry.space_group_name_H-M   'P 1'
#
loop_
_entity.id
_entity.type
_entity.pdbx_description
1 polymer ?
#
loop_
_entity_poly.entity_id
_entity_poly.type
_entity_poly.pdbx_seq_one_letter_code
_entity_poly.pdbx_strand_id
1 'polypeptide(L)'
;MSILKRLLCVISLFTIAQPALALTPTHLLNYQDSYGNISLKDSGDIRLPDPLVVSGDLNLENSRIRLLPLSLTVKGNLNLAYSHIEYLPLALKVDGYINLAYSKIKELNFGLQVHGDLSIAHTQLKKLPDNLYVKGNLLLQNSQLRTLPNKLVVDGNIYIGNMQLTTLPSDLIIGGNLYR
;
A
#
# COMPACT_ATOMS: atom_id res chain seq x y z
N MET A 1 12.16 15.31 63.38
CA MET A 1 13.12 14.56 62.52
C MET A 1 12.62 13.13 62.48
N SER A 2 12.24 12.48 61.39
CA SER A 2 12.66 12.59 59.98
C SER A 2 11.52 12.11 59.09
N ILE A 3 11.16 12.90 58.07
CA ILE A 3 10.19 12.56 57.03
C ILE A 3 11.01 11.96 55.88
N LEU A 4 10.91 10.64 55.68
CA LEU A 4 11.57 9.96 54.57
C LEU A 4 10.74 10.19 53.30
N LYS A 5 11.19 11.14 52.46
CA LYS A 5 10.62 11.44 51.15
C LYS A 5 10.78 10.22 50.24
N ARG A 6 9.67 9.66 49.74
CA ARG A 6 9.67 8.65 48.68
C ARG A 6 10.00 9.33 47.35
N LEU A 7 11.16 8.99 46.78
CA LEU A 7 11.55 9.39 45.44
C LEU A 7 10.81 8.49 44.44
N LEU A 8 9.85 9.05 43.71
CA LEU A 8 9.16 8.35 42.62
C LEU A 8 10.10 8.32 41.41
N CYS A 9 10.72 7.18 41.14
CA CYS A 9 11.49 6.96 39.91
C CYS A 9 10.49 6.80 38.75
N VAL A 10 10.29 7.85 37.95
CA VAL A 10 9.58 7.76 36.68
C VAL A 10 10.50 7.04 35.71
N ILE A 11 10.31 5.72 35.55
CA ILE A 11 10.97 4.95 34.50
C ILE A 11 10.27 5.35 33.19
N SER A 12 10.83 6.33 32.49
CA SER A 12 10.49 6.57 31.09
C SER A 12 10.94 5.35 30.29
N LEU A 13 9.97 4.51 29.90
CA LEU A 13 10.17 3.46 28.90
C LEU A 13 10.50 4.14 27.57
N PHE A 14 11.78 4.41 27.34
CA PHE A 14 12.28 4.68 26.00
C PHE A 14 12.09 3.39 25.20
N THR A 15 11.10 3.38 24.32
CA THR A 15 10.97 2.34 23.29
C THR A 15 12.13 2.54 22.32
N ILE A 16 13.19 1.76 22.49
CA ILE A 16 14.26 1.66 21.51
C ILE A 16 13.62 1.06 20.26
N ALA A 17 13.53 1.85 19.19
CA ALA A 17 13.10 1.33 17.90
C ALA A 17 14.07 0.22 17.48
N GLN A 18 13.58 -1.03 17.40
CA GLN A 18 14.37 -2.12 16.86
C GLN A 18 14.62 -1.87 15.37
N PRO A 19 15.84 -2.06 14.87
CA PRO A 19 16.13 -1.90 13.46
C PRO A 19 15.33 -2.91 12.64
N ALA A 20 14.90 -2.50 11.44
CA ALA A 20 14.20 -3.38 10.51
C ALA A 20 15.03 -4.62 10.17
N LEU A 21 14.40 -5.80 10.15
CA LEU A 21 15.04 -7.07 9.78
C LEU A 21 15.34 -7.06 8.27
N ALA A 22 16.62 -7.05 7.90
CA ALA A 22 17.03 -7.12 6.50
C ALA A 22 16.96 -8.55 5.96
N LEU A 23 16.12 -8.77 4.95
CA LEU A 23 15.97 -10.03 4.24
C LEU A 23 16.90 -10.04 3.01
N THR A 24 17.66 -11.12 2.86
CA THR A 24 18.43 -11.40 1.65
C THR A 24 17.57 -12.21 0.67
N PRO A 25 17.98 -12.36 -0.59
CA PRO A 25 17.31 -13.27 -1.51
C PRO A 25 17.22 -14.71 -0.98
N THR A 26 18.24 -15.18 -0.24
CA THR A 26 18.21 -16.51 0.38
C THR A 26 17.21 -16.62 1.53
N HIS A 27 17.02 -15.56 2.33
CA HIS A 27 15.97 -15.53 3.34
C HIS A 27 14.57 -15.67 2.73
N LEU A 28 14.33 -15.04 1.55
CA LEU A 28 13.04 -15.07 0.88
C LEU A 28 12.61 -16.46 0.40
N LEU A 29 13.56 -17.39 0.16
CA LEU A 29 13.25 -18.77 -0.22
C LEU A 29 12.41 -19.50 0.84
N ASN A 30 12.52 -19.11 2.11
CA ASN A 30 11.72 -19.69 3.20
C ASN A 30 10.25 -19.24 3.18
N TYR A 31 9.93 -18.22 2.39
CA TYR A 31 8.59 -17.61 2.28
C TYR A 31 7.98 -17.79 0.90
N GLN A 32 8.70 -18.45 -0.01
CA GLN A 32 8.31 -18.62 -1.39
C GLN A 32 7.69 -20.02 -1.62
N ASP A 33 6.52 -20.07 -2.25
CA ASP A 33 5.90 -21.33 -2.65
C ASP A 33 6.38 -21.81 -4.04
N SER A 34 5.88 -22.97 -4.48
CA SER A 34 6.26 -23.56 -5.78
C SER A 34 5.74 -22.79 -7.00
N TYR A 35 4.81 -21.85 -6.82
CA TYR A 35 4.31 -20.97 -7.89
C TYR A 35 5.08 -19.65 -7.95
N GLY A 36 6.03 -19.43 -7.03
CA GLY A 36 6.81 -18.21 -6.96
C GLY A 36 6.13 -17.07 -6.19
N ASN A 37 5.06 -17.37 -5.44
CA ASN A 37 4.44 -16.41 -4.54
C ASN A 37 5.30 -16.27 -3.29
N ILE A 38 5.50 -15.04 -2.82
CA ILE A 38 6.19 -14.73 -1.56
C ILE A 38 5.19 -14.18 -0.57
N SER A 39 5.05 -14.84 0.59
CA SER A 39 4.19 -14.37 1.67
C SER A 39 5.00 -13.97 2.90
N LEU A 40 5.00 -12.67 3.17
CA LEU A 40 5.56 -12.01 4.36
C LEU A 40 4.44 -11.31 5.14
N LYS A 41 3.23 -11.88 5.09
CA LYS A 41 2.08 -11.42 5.87
C LYS A 41 2.42 -11.39 7.36
N ASP A 42 1.88 -10.40 8.07
CA ASP A 42 2.07 -10.18 9.51
C ASP A 42 3.54 -9.93 9.93
N SER A 43 4.44 -9.68 8.97
CA SER A 43 5.84 -9.44 9.29
C SER A 43 6.04 -8.14 10.07
N GLY A 44 7.07 -8.10 10.90
CA GLY A 44 7.51 -6.87 11.57
C GLY A 44 8.04 -5.81 10.62
N ASP A 45 8.89 -4.92 11.15
CA ASP A 45 9.62 -3.98 10.31
C ASP A 45 10.72 -4.77 9.58
N ILE A 46 10.65 -4.80 8.25
CA ILE A 46 11.53 -5.60 7.39
C ILE A 46 12.10 -4.72 6.28
N ARG A 47 13.26 -5.11 5.77
CA ARG A 47 13.84 -4.55 4.54
C ARG A 47 14.00 -5.66 3.52
N LEU A 48 13.39 -5.49 2.36
CA LEU A 48 13.51 -6.41 1.25
C LEU A 48 14.82 -6.16 0.47
N PRO A 49 15.35 -7.17 -0.24
CA PRO A 49 16.50 -6.98 -1.12
C PRO A 49 16.13 -6.06 -2.28
N ASP A 50 17.12 -5.34 -2.81
CA ASP A 50 16.95 -4.38 -3.90
C ASP A 50 18.01 -4.64 -4.99
N PRO A 51 17.63 -4.94 -6.24
CA PRO A 51 16.26 -5.08 -6.75
C PRO A 51 15.53 -6.34 -6.27
N LEU A 52 14.19 -6.36 -6.35
CA LEU A 52 13.38 -7.54 -6.11
C LEU A 52 12.47 -7.88 -7.30
N VAL A 53 12.53 -9.13 -7.73
CA VAL A 53 11.61 -9.72 -8.71
C VAL A 53 10.88 -10.89 -8.06
N VAL A 54 9.55 -10.86 -8.08
CA VAL A 54 8.67 -11.92 -7.59
C VAL A 54 7.93 -12.53 -8.77
N SER A 55 8.07 -13.86 -8.94
CA SER A 55 7.51 -14.58 -10.11
C SER A 55 6.01 -14.86 -10.00
N GLY A 56 5.47 -14.81 -8.78
CA GLY A 56 4.02 -14.84 -8.51
C GLY A 56 3.58 -13.60 -7.74
N ASP A 57 2.74 -13.81 -6.74
CA ASP A 57 2.18 -12.78 -5.86
C ASP A 57 3.17 -12.38 -4.76
N LEU A 58 3.15 -11.11 -4.36
CA LEU A 58 3.85 -10.60 -3.18
C LEU A 58 2.82 -10.17 -2.13
N ASN A 59 2.72 -10.93 -1.04
CA ASN A 59 1.82 -10.63 0.06
C ASN A 59 2.58 -10.06 1.27
N LEU A 60 2.38 -8.77 1.53
CA LEU A 60 2.92 -7.98 2.63
C LEU A 60 1.80 -7.44 3.55
N GLU A 61 0.63 -8.07 3.51
CA GLU A 61 -0.52 -7.69 4.33
C GLU A 61 -0.15 -7.63 5.82
N ASN A 62 -0.65 -6.61 6.52
CA ASN A 62 -0.45 -6.39 7.95
C ASN A 62 1.02 -6.31 8.39
N SER A 63 1.93 -6.03 7.45
CA SER A 63 3.34 -5.85 7.78
C SER A 63 3.65 -4.45 8.33
N ARG A 64 4.76 -4.32 9.08
CA ARG A 64 5.29 -2.99 9.46
C ARG A 64 6.30 -2.45 8.44
N ILE A 65 6.31 -2.97 7.21
CA ILE A 65 7.19 -2.48 6.13
C ILE A 65 6.90 -1.01 5.84
N ARG A 66 7.96 -0.20 5.76
CA ARG A 66 7.87 1.25 5.47
C ARG A 66 8.38 1.62 4.10
N LEU A 67 9.27 0.81 3.54
CA LEU A 67 9.92 1.03 2.25
C LEU A 67 9.94 -0.29 1.48
N LEU A 68 9.55 -0.20 0.21
CA LEU A 68 9.79 -1.26 -0.77
C LEU A 68 11.16 -1.05 -1.44
N PRO A 69 11.72 -2.07 -2.10
CA PRO A 69 12.92 -1.92 -2.94
C PRO A 69 12.74 -0.82 -3.98
N LEU A 70 13.82 -0.11 -4.34
CA LEU A 70 13.77 0.96 -5.36
C LEU A 70 13.29 0.44 -6.71
N SER A 71 13.62 -0.82 -7.04
CA SER A 71 13.11 -1.53 -8.20
C SER A 71 12.36 -2.79 -7.76
N LEU A 72 11.04 -2.80 -7.95
CA LEU A 72 10.17 -3.93 -7.60
C LEU A 72 9.35 -4.38 -8.82
N THR A 73 9.55 -5.63 -9.22
CA THR A 73 8.69 -6.31 -10.20
C THR A 73 7.94 -7.46 -9.55
N VAL A 74 6.62 -7.47 -9.65
CA VAL A 74 5.73 -8.55 -9.20
C VAL A 74 4.93 -9.04 -10.41
N LYS A 75 5.08 -10.32 -10.76
CA LYS A 75 4.41 -10.93 -11.91
C LYS A 75 2.96 -11.33 -11.65
N GLY A 76 2.59 -11.46 -10.38
CA GLY A 76 1.21 -11.56 -9.95
C GLY A 76 0.74 -10.28 -9.28
N ASN A 77 0.09 -10.44 -8.14
CA ASN A 77 -0.56 -9.41 -7.35
C ASN A 77 0.33 -8.87 -6.23
N LEU A 78 0.18 -7.59 -5.92
CA LEU A 78 0.84 -6.95 -4.79
C LEU A 78 -0.17 -6.61 -3.70
N ASN A 79 -0.10 -7.32 -2.56
CA ASN A 79 -0.95 -7.04 -1.40
C ASN A 79 -0.17 -6.32 -0.32
N LEU A 80 -0.54 -5.07 -0.04
CA LEU A 80 0.02 -4.18 0.98
C LEU A 80 -1.06 -3.71 1.97
N ALA A 81 -2.21 -4.40 2.03
CA ALA A 81 -3.29 -4.02 2.92
C ALA A 81 -2.83 -3.99 4.38
N TYR A 82 -3.32 -3.04 5.17
CA TYR A 82 -2.95 -2.83 6.59
C TYR A 82 -1.46 -2.56 6.84
N SER A 83 -0.64 -2.38 5.81
CA SER A 83 0.80 -2.18 5.98
C SER A 83 1.17 -0.74 6.38
N HIS A 84 2.41 -0.57 6.83
CA HIS A 84 2.98 0.75 7.17
C HIS A 84 3.57 1.50 5.97
N ILE A 85 3.34 1.02 4.75
CA ILE A 85 3.88 1.64 3.54
C ILE A 85 3.34 3.06 3.38
N GLU A 86 4.23 4.01 3.10
CA GLU A 86 3.85 5.42 2.90
C GLU A 86 3.97 5.86 1.43
N TYR A 87 4.86 5.21 0.67
CA TYR A 87 5.16 5.51 -0.73
C TYR A 87 5.42 4.22 -1.52
N LEU A 88 5.02 4.20 -2.79
CA LEU A 88 5.43 3.17 -3.74
C LEU A 88 6.77 3.56 -4.40
N PRO A 89 7.61 2.58 -4.82
CA PRO A 89 8.83 2.90 -5.55
C PRO A 89 8.50 3.42 -6.95
N LEU A 90 9.33 4.29 -7.50
CA LEU A 90 9.12 4.83 -8.85
C LEU A 90 9.21 3.74 -9.93
N ALA A 91 10.17 2.81 -9.79
CA ALA A 91 10.31 1.65 -10.65
C ALA A 91 9.48 0.47 -10.08
N LEU A 92 8.16 0.64 -10.07
CA LEU A 92 7.20 -0.40 -9.70
C LEU A 92 6.57 -1.01 -10.96
N LYS A 93 6.64 -2.33 -11.08
CA LYS A 93 5.86 -3.09 -12.06
C LYS A 93 5.07 -4.19 -11.37
N VAL A 94 3.76 -4.16 -11.52
CA VAL A 94 2.84 -5.21 -11.04
C VAL A 94 1.96 -5.63 -12.22
N ASP A 95 2.00 -6.91 -12.59
CA ASP A 95 1.23 -7.43 -13.72
C ASP A 95 -0.22 -7.77 -13.31
N GLY A 96 -0.50 -7.93 -12.01
CA GLY A 96 -1.83 -8.14 -11.43
C GLY A 96 -2.41 -6.92 -10.68
N TYR A 97 -3.19 -7.18 -9.63
CA TYR A 97 -3.81 -6.11 -8.81
C TYR A 97 -2.83 -5.51 -7.79
N ILE A 98 -3.15 -4.31 -7.30
CA ILE A 98 -2.49 -3.67 -6.17
C ILE A 98 -3.52 -3.38 -5.08
N ASN A 99 -3.32 -3.93 -3.88
CA ASN A 99 -4.17 -3.68 -2.72
C ASN A 99 -3.42 -2.87 -1.66
N LEU A 100 -3.84 -1.62 -1.44
CA LEU A 100 -3.33 -0.68 -0.44
C LEU A 100 -4.35 -0.38 0.66
N ALA A 101 -5.44 -1.16 0.75
CA ALA A 101 -6.52 -0.89 1.69
C ALA A 101 -5.99 -0.79 3.13
N TYR A 102 -6.46 0.19 3.90
CA TYR A 102 -6.02 0.44 5.28
C TYR A 102 -4.50 0.70 5.48
N SER A 103 -3.72 0.86 4.41
CA SER A 103 -2.30 1.20 4.52
C SER A 103 -2.09 2.67 4.92
N LYS A 104 -0.84 3.02 5.22
CA LYS A 104 -0.43 4.41 5.54
C LYS A 104 -0.02 5.22 4.30
N ILE A 105 -0.40 4.77 3.10
CA ILE A 105 -0.01 5.39 1.83
C ILE A 105 -0.41 6.88 1.81
N LYS A 106 0.56 7.74 1.47
CA LYS A 106 0.39 9.20 1.47
C LYS A 106 0.20 9.78 0.08
N GLU A 107 0.75 9.11 -0.92
CA GLU A 107 0.63 9.47 -2.34
C GLU A 107 0.80 8.24 -3.22
N LEU A 108 0.29 8.32 -4.44
CA LEU A 108 0.56 7.34 -5.50
C LEU A 108 1.40 8.01 -6.59
N ASN A 109 2.17 7.21 -7.32
CA ASN A 109 3.04 7.70 -8.39
C ASN A 109 2.23 8.40 -9.50
N PHE A 110 2.76 9.49 -10.05
CA PHE A 110 2.18 10.13 -11.23
C PHE A 110 2.15 9.15 -12.41
N GLY A 111 1.01 9.04 -13.09
CA GLY A 111 0.85 8.11 -14.21
C GLY A 111 0.91 6.64 -13.83
N LEU A 112 0.62 6.28 -12.57
CA LEU A 112 0.54 4.89 -12.13
C LEU A 112 -0.40 4.09 -13.04
N GLN A 113 0.08 2.95 -13.51
CA GLN A 113 -0.69 2.00 -14.31
C GLN A 113 -0.86 0.70 -13.51
N VAL A 114 -2.11 0.27 -13.33
CA VAL A 114 -2.45 -0.98 -12.63
C VAL A 114 -3.13 -1.91 -13.62
N HIS A 115 -2.54 -3.08 -13.86
CA HIS A 115 -3.03 -4.05 -14.84
C HIS A 115 -4.15 -4.97 -14.31
N GLY A 116 -4.45 -4.90 -13.01
CA GLY A 116 -5.64 -5.48 -12.39
C GLY A 116 -6.43 -4.42 -11.62
N ASP A 117 -7.02 -4.83 -10.51
CA ASP A 117 -7.75 -3.94 -9.61
C ASP A 117 -6.78 -3.06 -8.80
N LEU A 118 -7.23 -1.86 -8.43
CA LEU A 118 -6.56 -0.99 -7.47
C LEU A 118 -7.50 -0.72 -6.30
N SER A 119 -7.08 -1.10 -5.09
CA SER A 119 -7.77 -0.73 -3.86
C SER A 119 -6.96 0.24 -3.04
N ILE A 120 -7.54 1.41 -2.75
CA ILE A 120 -7.06 2.35 -1.73
C ILE A 120 -8.15 2.63 -0.68
N ALA A 121 -9.08 1.69 -0.53
CA ALA A 121 -10.17 1.80 0.42
C ALA A 121 -9.64 2.01 1.84
N HIS A 122 -10.31 2.85 2.63
CA HIS A 122 -9.92 3.17 4.01
C HIS A 122 -8.51 3.77 4.19
N THR A 123 -7.92 4.34 3.15
CA THR A 123 -6.66 5.11 3.26
C THR A 123 -6.93 6.57 3.62
N GLN A 124 -5.89 7.28 4.09
CA GLN A 124 -5.94 8.72 4.35
C GLN A 124 -5.62 9.58 3.11
N LEU A 125 -5.57 8.96 1.92
CA LEU A 125 -5.31 9.67 0.67
C LEU A 125 -6.37 10.75 0.43
N LYS A 126 -5.89 11.96 0.14
CA LYS A 126 -6.73 13.13 -0.14
C LYS A 126 -6.84 13.44 -1.63
N LYS A 127 -5.92 12.91 -2.44
CA LYS A 127 -5.88 13.05 -3.89
C LYS A 127 -5.36 11.76 -4.53
N LEU A 128 -5.84 11.49 -5.73
CA LEU A 128 -5.24 10.54 -6.66
C LEU A 128 -4.36 11.32 -7.65
N PRO A 129 -3.34 10.67 -8.26
CA PRO A 129 -2.53 11.29 -9.30
C PRO A 129 -3.33 11.44 -10.60
N ASP A 130 -3.04 12.50 -11.37
CA ASP A 130 -3.52 12.63 -12.74
C ASP A 130 -2.93 11.52 -13.63
N ASN A 131 -3.66 11.17 -14.69
CA ASN A 131 -3.31 10.08 -15.62
C ASN A 131 -3.22 8.69 -14.96
N LEU A 132 -3.98 8.45 -13.89
CA LEU A 132 -4.13 7.12 -13.30
C LEU A 132 -4.88 6.20 -14.27
N TYR A 133 -4.28 5.04 -14.57
CA TYR A 133 -4.91 3.98 -15.37
C TYR A 133 -5.10 2.72 -14.52
N VAL A 134 -6.32 2.18 -14.51
CA VAL A 134 -6.66 0.93 -13.83
C VAL A 134 -7.43 0.04 -14.80
N LYS A 135 -6.85 -1.09 -15.19
CA LYS A 135 -7.49 -2.04 -16.09
C LYS A 135 -8.64 -2.80 -15.42
N GLY A 136 -8.57 -3.00 -14.11
CA GLY A 136 -9.63 -3.63 -13.34
C GLY A 136 -10.61 -2.64 -12.73
N ASN A 137 -11.08 -2.97 -11.55
CA ASN A 137 -11.91 -2.11 -10.72
C ASN A 137 -11.07 -1.16 -9.86
N LEU A 138 -11.63 0.02 -9.58
CA LEU A 138 -11.06 1.01 -8.67
C LEU A 138 -11.90 1.11 -7.39
N LEU A 139 -11.33 0.69 -6.27
CA LEU A 139 -11.98 0.64 -4.96
C LEU A 139 -11.48 1.81 -4.09
N LEU A 140 -12.36 2.78 -3.87
CA LEU A 140 -12.07 4.05 -3.18
C LEU A 140 -12.87 4.23 -1.89
N GLN A 141 -13.65 3.24 -1.47
CA GLN A 141 -14.62 3.37 -0.38
C GLN A 141 -13.93 3.83 0.91
N ASN A 142 -14.59 4.72 1.65
CA ASN A 142 -14.11 5.27 2.92
C ASN A 142 -12.74 5.97 2.85
N SER A 143 -12.30 6.41 1.67
CA SER A 143 -11.14 7.30 1.52
C SER A 143 -11.49 8.75 1.83
N GLN A 144 -10.48 9.60 2.04
CA GLN A 144 -10.66 11.05 2.26
C GLN A 144 -10.70 11.86 0.95
N LEU A 145 -10.90 11.19 -0.17
CA LEU A 145 -11.00 11.80 -1.49
C LEU A 145 -12.29 12.64 -1.61
N ARG A 146 -12.15 13.82 -2.22
CA ARG A 146 -13.27 14.73 -2.52
C ARG A 146 -13.53 14.89 -4.02
N THR A 147 -12.58 14.50 -4.85
CA THR A 147 -12.60 14.60 -6.31
C THR A 147 -11.90 13.39 -6.92
N LEU A 148 -12.27 13.04 -8.15
CA LEU A 148 -11.46 12.16 -9.01
C LEU A 148 -10.44 13.01 -9.79
N PRO A 149 -9.26 12.46 -10.16
CA PRO A 149 -8.21 13.20 -10.84
C PRO A 149 -8.54 13.40 -12.33
N ASN A 150 -7.80 14.28 -13.00
CA ASN A 150 -7.95 14.46 -14.45
C ASN A 150 -7.39 13.23 -15.18
N LYS A 151 -7.97 12.93 -16.34
CA LYS A 151 -7.57 11.81 -17.20
C LYS A 151 -7.54 10.47 -16.46
N LEU A 152 -8.49 10.27 -15.53
CA LEU A 152 -8.71 8.97 -14.89
C LEU A 152 -9.33 8.00 -15.90
N VAL A 153 -8.70 6.85 -16.09
CA VAL A 153 -9.20 5.76 -16.93
C VAL A 153 -9.33 4.50 -16.09
N VAL A 154 -10.55 3.95 -16.03
CA VAL A 154 -10.86 2.69 -15.36
C VAL A 154 -11.65 1.78 -16.30
N ASP A 155 -11.11 0.65 -16.73
CA ASP A 155 -11.84 -0.22 -17.66
C ASP A 155 -12.96 -1.00 -16.96
N GLY A 156 -12.84 -1.21 -15.63
CA GLY A 156 -13.87 -1.81 -14.79
C GLY A 156 -14.79 -0.80 -14.10
N ASN A 157 -15.23 -1.14 -12.89
CA ASN A 157 -16.12 -0.31 -12.07
C ASN A 157 -15.35 0.59 -11.10
N ILE A 158 -15.96 1.70 -10.69
CA ILE A 158 -15.46 2.56 -9.61
C ILE A 158 -16.40 2.45 -8.41
N TYR A 159 -15.86 2.15 -7.23
CA TYR A 159 -16.62 2.08 -5.98
C TYR A 159 -16.22 3.22 -5.05
N ILE A 160 -17.13 4.16 -4.80
CA ILE A 160 -16.88 5.39 -4.04
C ILE A 160 -17.65 5.47 -2.70
N GLY A 161 -18.07 4.32 -2.17
CA GLY A 161 -18.84 4.21 -0.92
C GLY A 161 -18.33 5.14 0.18
N ASN A 162 -19.23 5.95 0.74
CA ASN A 162 -18.94 6.93 1.80
C ASN A 162 -17.93 8.04 1.43
N MET A 163 -17.69 8.31 0.15
CA MET A 163 -16.96 9.51 -0.30
C MET A 163 -17.91 10.70 -0.49
N GLN A 164 -17.43 11.90 -0.14
CA GLN A 164 -18.15 13.16 -0.37
C GLN A 164 -17.82 13.74 -1.75
N LEU A 165 -18.14 12.98 -2.81
CA LEU A 165 -17.87 13.38 -4.19
C LEU A 165 -18.97 14.31 -4.72
N THR A 166 -18.60 15.56 -5.01
CA THR A 166 -19.55 16.59 -5.47
C THR A 166 -19.66 16.67 -6.99
N THR A 167 -18.55 16.47 -7.72
CA THR A 167 -18.49 16.55 -9.18
C THR A 167 -17.63 15.43 -9.76
N LEU A 168 -17.87 15.10 -11.02
CA LEU A 168 -17.03 14.22 -11.82
C LEU A 168 -16.23 15.05 -12.82
N PRO A 169 -14.95 14.72 -13.07
CA PRO A 169 -14.18 15.38 -14.11
C PRO A 169 -14.74 15.01 -15.49
N SER A 170 -14.76 15.97 -16.41
CA SER A 170 -15.37 15.82 -17.74
C SER A 170 -14.61 14.85 -18.65
N ASP A 171 -13.36 14.53 -18.31
CA ASP A 171 -12.46 13.63 -19.02
C ASP A 171 -12.33 12.25 -18.34
N LEU A 172 -13.23 11.93 -17.40
CA LEU A 172 -13.33 10.60 -16.79
C LEU A 172 -13.74 9.55 -17.83
N ILE A 173 -12.95 8.47 -17.94
CA ILE A 173 -13.28 7.30 -18.75
C ILE A 173 -13.52 6.12 -17.82
N ILE A 174 -14.74 5.57 -17.86
CA ILE A 174 -15.14 4.34 -17.15
C ILE A 174 -15.74 3.34 -18.12
N GLY A 175 -15.24 2.10 -18.10
CA GLY A 175 -15.79 1.00 -18.90
C GLY A 175 -16.99 0.32 -18.22
N GLY A 176 -17.01 0.32 -16.89
CA GLY A 176 -18.12 -0.18 -16.07
C GLY A 176 -18.99 0.94 -15.48
N ASN A 177 -19.47 0.71 -14.26
CA ASN A 177 -20.35 1.62 -13.54
C ASN A 177 -19.63 2.32 -12.37
N LEU A 178 -20.20 3.43 -11.93
CA LEU A 178 -19.84 4.10 -10.69
C LEU A 178 -20.85 3.75 -9.59
N TYR A 179 -20.38 3.09 -8.53
CA TYR A 179 -21.18 2.66 -7.37
C TYR A 179 -20.94 3.57 -6.17
N ARG A 180 -22.01 4.02 -5.54
CA ARG A 180 -22.03 4.88 -4.35
C ARG A 180 -22.36 4.11 -3.08
#